data_AF-A0A928HPT6-F1
#
_entry.id   AF-A0A928HPT6-F1
#
_cell.length_a   1.000
_cell.length_b   1.000
_cell.length_c   1.000
_cell.angle_alpha   90.00
_cell.angle_beta   90.00
_cell.angle_gamma   90.00
#
_symmetry.space_group_name_H-M   'P 1'
#
loop_
_entity.id
_entity.type
_entity.pdbx_description
1 polymer ?
#
loop_
_entity_poly.entity_id
_entity_poly.type
_entity_poly.pdbx_seq_one_letter_code
_entity_poly.pdbx_strand_id
1 'polypeptide(L)'
;MNENQNSTPLSEDINDTLSSNNVDDTLSTDEPDTFDDKPEVSTDEAENTTTEDLIFGKFKTLEEAHKGYKEAQKAITKSAELEKQIKLYQEEAKNYEQDKIAREKGFSSYYAMALDDDVWHHEVNNYALAARHMLSPQECLKVNALVEQCHKTRSDIDLAMLRRYFNPEVVALVSQDTAIFKNNRLSEYQKMSINDKNLRYNRKLDEFRQVNTNWLDSSVKKDLVAQALEISDGNVDLIGLKSLVEQIEQDAISKYRKDKNTQQENSQMQNSLVEPSGNNMPKTKKKKWLTKDEYYKLSPKEEAEKYDLIVEQVKLEKAGRLPRMLT
;
A
#
# COMPACT_ATOMS: atom_id res chain seq x y z
N MET A 1 -31.07 -9.91 -46.28
CA MET A 1 -30.03 -10.12 -47.31
C MET A 1 -29.08 -8.94 -47.25
N ASN A 2 -27.79 -9.25 -47.28
CA ASN A 2 -26.61 -8.36 -47.35
C ASN A 2 -26.79 -7.27 -48.45
N GLU A 3 -26.10 -6.13 -48.43
CA GLU A 3 -24.64 -6.00 -48.54
C GLU A 3 -24.05 -4.69 -48.01
N ASN A 4 -22.80 -4.85 -47.56
CA ASN A 4 -21.79 -3.86 -47.19
C ASN A 4 -21.59 -2.76 -48.25
N GLN A 5 -21.28 -1.55 -47.78
CA GLN A 5 -20.33 -0.69 -48.47
C GLN A 5 -19.18 -0.31 -47.53
N ASN A 6 -18.00 -0.66 -48.02
CA ASN A 6 -16.68 -0.43 -47.46
C ASN A 6 -16.10 0.78 -48.22
N SER A 7 -15.67 1.83 -47.54
CA SER A 7 -14.76 2.86 -48.11
C SER A 7 -14.15 3.73 -47.01
N THR A 8 -12.84 3.58 -46.81
CA THR A 8 -11.94 4.57 -46.19
C THR A 8 -11.85 5.81 -47.07
N PRO A 9 -11.55 7.01 -46.51
CA PRO A 9 -10.18 7.56 -46.59
C PRO A 9 -9.85 8.34 -45.29
N LEU A 10 -8.71 8.97 -45.01
CA LEU A 10 -7.48 9.35 -45.71
C LEU A 10 -6.43 9.60 -44.60
N SER A 11 -5.17 9.30 -44.87
CA SER A 11 -4.00 9.74 -44.10
C SER A 11 -3.67 11.19 -44.40
N GLU A 12 -3.51 12.04 -43.38
CA GLU A 12 -2.78 13.31 -43.48
C GLU A 12 -1.69 13.37 -42.41
N ASP A 13 -0.45 13.47 -42.90
CA ASP A 13 0.74 13.83 -42.15
C ASP A 13 0.59 15.24 -41.56
N ILE A 14 0.95 15.41 -40.29
CA ILE A 14 1.19 16.73 -39.70
C ILE A 14 2.64 16.76 -39.21
N ASN A 15 3.45 17.50 -39.98
CA ASN A 15 4.74 18.04 -39.55
C ASN A 15 4.51 19.01 -38.39
N ASP A 16 5.20 18.79 -37.26
CA ASP A 16 5.39 19.84 -36.27
C ASP A 16 6.87 20.17 -36.12
N THR A 17 7.16 21.41 -36.52
CA THR A 17 8.41 22.12 -36.28
C THR A 17 8.37 22.64 -34.85
N LEU A 18 9.30 22.24 -33.99
CA LEU A 18 9.59 22.99 -32.78
C LEU A 18 11.08 23.27 -32.68
N SER A 19 11.36 24.57 -32.71
CA SER A 19 12.66 25.21 -32.56
C SER A 19 13.30 24.84 -31.22
N SER A 20 14.57 24.47 -31.31
CA SER A 20 15.55 24.49 -30.24
C SER A 20 15.64 25.87 -29.60
N ASN A 21 15.83 25.91 -28.29
CA ASN A 21 16.68 26.92 -27.68
C ASN A 21 17.30 26.40 -26.38
N ASN A 22 18.54 26.87 -26.21
CA ASN A 22 19.43 26.83 -25.04
C ASN A 22 20.23 25.55 -24.84
N VAL A 23 21.50 25.59 -24.43
CA VAL A 23 22.62 26.56 -24.40
C VAL A 23 23.80 25.66 -23.97
N ASP A 24 24.94 25.76 -24.64
CA ASP A 24 26.20 25.14 -24.20
C ASP A 24 26.59 25.63 -22.81
N ASP A 25 27.01 24.73 -21.93
CA ASP A 25 28.19 24.98 -21.10
C ASP A 25 28.90 23.67 -20.75
N THR A 26 30.15 23.61 -21.19
CA THR A 26 31.10 22.49 -21.12
C THR A 26 31.77 22.41 -19.75
N LEU A 27 32.02 21.20 -19.23
CA LEU A 27 33.22 20.93 -18.42
C LEU A 27 33.58 19.43 -18.34
N SER A 28 34.69 19.12 -19.03
CA SER A 28 35.76 18.14 -18.80
C SER A 28 35.52 16.74 -18.21
N THR A 29 35.78 15.74 -19.07
CA THR A 29 36.86 14.72 -18.98
C THR A 29 37.47 14.41 -17.62
N ASP A 30 37.43 13.12 -17.25
CA ASP A 30 38.59 12.33 -16.81
C ASP A 30 38.29 10.82 -16.99
N GLU A 31 38.88 10.22 -18.03
CA GLU A 31 39.31 8.81 -18.04
C GLU A 31 40.78 8.77 -17.62
N PRO A 32 41.23 7.68 -16.98
CA PRO A 32 42.56 7.15 -17.26
C PRO A 32 42.47 5.66 -17.69
N ASP A 33 43.01 5.31 -18.87
CA ASP A 33 44.39 4.83 -19.13
C ASP A 33 44.65 3.40 -18.57
N THR A 34 45.26 2.41 -19.24
CA THR A 34 45.87 2.24 -20.57
C THR A 34 46.20 0.75 -20.76
N PHE A 35 46.42 0.35 -22.01
CA PHE A 35 47.25 -0.75 -22.56
C PHE A 35 48.42 -1.22 -21.66
N ASP A 36 49.05 -2.39 -21.77
CA ASP A 36 49.16 -3.46 -22.76
C ASP A 36 49.86 -4.61 -21.99
N ASP A 37 49.64 -5.87 -22.35
CA ASP A 37 50.75 -6.83 -22.27
C ASP A 37 50.48 -7.99 -23.24
N LYS A 38 51.18 -7.93 -24.37
CA LYS A 38 51.41 -9.04 -25.28
C LYS A 38 52.87 -9.44 -25.13
N PRO A 39 53.18 -10.74 -25.31
CA PRO A 39 54.30 -11.04 -26.18
C PRO A 39 53.89 -11.95 -27.34
N GLU A 40 54.34 -11.51 -28.52
CA GLU A 40 54.68 -12.22 -29.77
C GLU A 40 55.42 -13.57 -29.55
N VAL A 41 55.54 -14.55 -30.47
CA VAL A 41 55.17 -14.76 -31.89
C VAL A 41 55.39 -16.26 -32.21
N SER A 42 54.54 -16.78 -33.12
CA SER A 42 54.65 -17.95 -34.02
C SER A 42 55.27 -19.28 -33.57
N THR A 43 54.54 -20.38 -33.82
CA THR A 43 54.83 -21.31 -34.94
C THR A 43 53.62 -22.20 -35.22
N ASP A 44 53.44 -22.47 -36.51
CA ASP A 44 52.43 -23.34 -37.13
C ASP A 44 52.22 -24.67 -36.41
N GLU A 45 50.97 -25.17 -36.40
CA GLU A 45 50.66 -26.54 -36.86
C GLU A 45 49.15 -26.79 -36.99
N ALA A 46 48.79 -27.18 -38.21
CA ALA A 46 47.65 -28.00 -38.61
C ALA A 46 46.21 -27.48 -38.40
N GLU A 47 45.60 -27.11 -39.52
CA GLU A 47 44.18 -27.32 -39.80
C GLU A 47 43.69 -28.65 -39.23
N ASN A 48 42.78 -28.57 -38.27
CA ASN A 48 41.74 -29.57 -38.08
C ASN A 48 40.42 -28.81 -37.99
N THR A 49 39.90 -28.44 -39.16
CA THR A 49 38.51 -28.02 -39.31
C THR A 49 37.62 -29.25 -39.08
N THR A 50 37.43 -29.64 -37.83
CA THR A 50 36.16 -30.21 -37.43
C THR A 50 35.18 -29.06 -37.44
N THR A 51 34.55 -28.81 -38.59
CA THR A 51 33.26 -28.13 -38.65
C THR A 51 32.31 -28.98 -37.82
N GLU A 52 32.27 -28.72 -36.51
CA GLU A 52 31.24 -29.29 -35.64
C GLU A 52 29.89 -28.87 -36.25
N ASP A 53 29.09 -29.83 -36.69
CA ASP A 53 27.76 -29.58 -37.22
C ASP A 53 26.87 -29.01 -36.11
N LEU A 54 26.86 -27.68 -35.98
CA LEU A 54 26.07 -26.96 -35.00
C LEU A 54 24.59 -27.07 -35.36
N ILE A 55 23.81 -27.60 -34.43
CA ILE A 55 22.36 -27.65 -34.54
C ILE A 55 21.82 -26.23 -34.38
N PHE A 56 20.92 -25.84 -35.30
CA PHE A 56 20.41 -24.47 -35.45
C PHE A 56 21.50 -23.38 -35.61
N GLY A 57 22.72 -23.78 -36.02
CA GLY A 57 23.86 -22.86 -36.20
C GLY A 57 24.42 -22.26 -34.91
N LYS A 58 24.02 -22.75 -33.73
CA LYS A 58 24.48 -22.21 -32.42
C LYS A 58 24.79 -23.24 -31.34
N PHE A 59 24.22 -24.45 -31.40
CA PHE A 59 24.33 -25.43 -30.31
C PHE A 59 25.05 -26.69 -30.76
N LYS A 60 25.86 -27.30 -29.89
CA LYS A 60 26.61 -28.53 -30.22
C LYS A 60 25.75 -29.77 -30.12
N THR A 61 24.70 -29.74 -29.30
CA THR A 61 23.79 -30.87 -29.09
C THR A 61 22.32 -30.44 -29.05
N LEU A 62 21.42 -31.38 -29.34
CA LEU A 62 19.97 -31.14 -29.33
C LEU A 62 19.47 -30.86 -27.90
N GLU A 63 20.13 -31.45 -26.90
CA GLU A 63 19.83 -31.23 -25.48
C GLU A 63 20.25 -29.82 -25.01
N GLU A 64 21.39 -29.32 -25.48
CA GLU A 64 21.81 -27.93 -25.26
C GLU A 64 20.85 -26.93 -25.93
N ALA A 65 20.41 -27.21 -27.16
CA ALA A 65 19.40 -26.41 -27.85
C ALA A 65 18.06 -26.40 -27.10
N HIS A 66 17.61 -27.55 -26.57
CA HIS A 66 16.41 -27.64 -25.74
C HIS A 66 16.55 -26.87 -24.42
N LYS A 67 17.72 -26.92 -23.78
CA LYS A 67 17.99 -26.14 -22.56
C LYS A 67 17.98 -24.64 -22.85
N GLY A 68 18.66 -24.20 -23.91
CA GLY A 68 18.66 -22.81 -24.36
C GLY A 68 17.26 -22.31 -24.72
N TYR A 69 16.44 -23.12 -25.38
CA TYR A 69 15.04 -22.80 -25.67
C TYR A 69 14.21 -22.63 -24.39
N LYS A 70 14.34 -23.54 -23.40
CA LYS A 70 13.66 -23.41 -22.11
C LYS A 70 14.09 -22.16 -21.34
N GLU A 71 15.37 -21.82 -21.37
CA GLU A 71 15.88 -20.60 -20.75
C GLU A 71 15.38 -19.34 -21.45
N ALA A 72 15.35 -19.32 -22.79
CA ALA A 72 14.76 -18.23 -23.57
C ALA A 72 13.25 -18.10 -23.28
N GLN A 73 12.52 -19.20 -23.19
CA GLN A 73 11.09 -19.19 -22.87
C GLN A 73 10.84 -18.64 -21.43
N LYS A 74 11.68 -19.00 -20.46
CA LYS A 74 11.65 -18.41 -19.12
C LYS A 74 11.95 -16.92 -19.16
N ALA A 75 12.94 -16.48 -19.92
CA ALA A 75 13.31 -15.08 -20.06
C ALA A 75 12.19 -14.25 -20.72
N ILE A 76 11.56 -14.75 -21.77
CA ILE A 76 10.41 -14.11 -22.44
C ILE A 76 9.24 -13.97 -21.46
N THR A 77 8.93 -15.04 -20.72
CA THR A 77 7.84 -15.02 -19.72
C THR A 77 8.11 -13.97 -18.64
N LYS A 78 9.35 -13.93 -18.13
CA LYS A 78 9.77 -12.94 -17.13
C LYS A 78 9.73 -11.51 -17.68
N SER A 79 10.15 -11.29 -18.92
CA SER A 79 10.08 -9.98 -19.59
C SER A 79 8.63 -9.51 -19.70
N ALA A 80 7.71 -10.37 -20.12
CA ALA A 80 6.29 -10.04 -20.25
C ALA A 80 5.65 -9.71 -18.89
N GLU A 81 6.09 -10.37 -17.80
CA GLU A 81 5.65 -10.06 -16.44
C GLU A 81 6.18 -8.71 -15.97
N LEU A 82 7.45 -8.40 -16.22
CA LEU A 82 8.06 -7.10 -15.89
C LEU A 82 7.41 -5.96 -16.68
N GLU A 83 7.12 -6.14 -17.97
CA GLU A 83 6.40 -5.14 -18.76
C GLU A 83 5.00 -4.83 -18.20
N LYS A 84 4.28 -5.85 -17.73
CA LYS A 84 3.00 -5.67 -17.04
C LYS A 84 3.17 -4.87 -15.75
N GLN A 85 4.19 -5.18 -14.96
CA GLN A 85 4.47 -4.44 -13.73
C GLN A 85 4.84 -2.97 -14.02
N ILE A 86 5.68 -2.71 -15.03
CA ILE A 86 6.07 -1.34 -15.41
C ILE A 86 4.84 -0.52 -15.79
N LYS A 87 3.94 -1.06 -16.62
CA LYS A 87 2.70 -0.36 -17.00
C LYS A 87 1.84 -0.01 -15.79
N LEU A 88 1.70 -0.95 -14.85
CA LEU A 88 0.95 -0.71 -13.61
C LEU A 88 1.59 0.38 -12.75
N TYR A 89 2.92 0.42 -12.62
CA TYR A 89 3.61 1.48 -11.89
C TYR A 89 3.49 2.84 -12.57
N GLN A 90 3.50 2.88 -13.91
CA GLN A 90 3.27 4.12 -14.66
C GLN A 90 1.85 4.66 -14.44
N GLU A 91 0.84 3.79 -14.46
CA GLU A 91 -0.55 4.16 -14.17
C GLU A 91 -0.71 4.69 -12.73
N GLU A 92 -0.09 4.04 -11.76
CA GLU A 92 -0.14 4.49 -10.37
C GLU A 92 0.56 5.83 -10.14
N ALA A 93 1.74 6.02 -10.74
CA ALA A 93 2.44 7.30 -10.68
C ALA A 93 1.58 8.44 -11.26
N LYS A 94 0.89 8.17 -12.37
CA LYS A 94 -0.04 9.12 -12.98
C LYS A 94 -1.24 9.42 -12.09
N ASN A 95 -1.84 8.40 -11.47
CA ASN A 95 -2.94 8.58 -10.53
C ASN A 95 -2.51 9.39 -9.30
N TYR A 96 -1.30 9.16 -8.78
CA TYR A 96 -0.74 9.94 -7.67
C TYR A 96 -0.55 11.42 -8.03
N GLU A 97 -0.02 11.69 -9.23
CA GLU A 97 0.16 13.05 -9.73
C GLU A 97 -1.20 13.76 -9.91
N GLN A 98 -2.20 13.06 -10.45
CA GLN A 98 -3.56 13.58 -10.58
C GLN A 98 -4.21 13.88 -9.23
N ASP A 99 -4.06 13.00 -8.25
CA ASP A 99 -4.55 13.21 -6.88
C ASP A 99 -3.83 14.40 -6.21
N LYS A 100 -2.53 14.57 -6.46
CA LYS A 100 -1.77 15.73 -5.98
C LYS A 100 -2.32 17.03 -6.57
N ILE A 101 -2.54 17.10 -7.88
CA ILE A 101 -3.14 18.25 -8.56
C ILE A 101 -4.54 18.55 -7.99
N ALA A 102 -5.35 17.52 -7.76
CA ALA A 102 -6.67 17.67 -7.16
C ALA A 102 -6.60 18.28 -5.76
N ARG A 103 -5.68 17.79 -4.91
CA ARG A 103 -5.46 18.33 -3.54
C ARG A 103 -4.94 19.76 -3.55
N GLU A 104 -4.03 20.10 -4.46
CA GLU A 104 -3.56 21.48 -4.66
C GLU A 104 -4.70 22.44 -5.02
N LYS A 105 -5.73 21.94 -5.71
CA LYS A 105 -6.97 22.66 -6.02
C LYS A 105 -8.04 22.58 -4.92
N GLY A 106 -7.76 21.92 -3.80
CA GLY A 106 -8.68 21.81 -2.66
C GLY A 106 -9.68 20.64 -2.73
N PHE A 107 -9.54 19.73 -3.69
CA PHE A 107 -10.35 18.51 -3.77
C PHE A 107 -9.74 17.37 -2.96
N SER A 108 -10.59 16.46 -2.46
CA SER A 108 -10.13 15.30 -1.69
C SER A 108 -9.44 14.24 -2.56
N SER A 109 -9.83 14.12 -3.83
CA SER A 109 -9.27 13.17 -4.79
C SER A 109 -9.47 13.66 -6.23
N TYR A 110 -8.74 13.05 -7.16
CA TYR A 110 -8.93 13.24 -8.60
C TYR A 110 -10.39 12.97 -9.03
N TYR A 111 -11.01 11.91 -8.50
CA TYR A 111 -12.41 11.60 -8.83
C TYR A 111 -13.40 12.67 -8.34
N ALA A 112 -13.13 13.31 -7.20
CA ALA A 112 -13.95 14.43 -6.73
C ALA A 112 -13.79 15.66 -7.65
N MET A 113 -12.56 15.95 -8.09
CA MET A 113 -12.30 17.01 -9.07
C MET A 113 -12.98 16.71 -10.41
N ALA A 114 -12.82 15.50 -10.95
CA ALA A 114 -13.43 15.10 -12.22
C ALA A 114 -14.96 15.13 -12.20
N LEU A 115 -15.59 14.75 -11.08
CA LEU A 115 -17.03 14.90 -10.90
C LEU A 115 -17.45 16.37 -10.93
N ASP A 116 -16.73 17.25 -10.24
CA ASP A 116 -17.02 18.68 -10.23
C ASP A 116 -16.87 19.30 -11.63
N ASP A 117 -15.81 18.91 -12.34
CA ASP A 117 -15.58 19.27 -13.74
C ASP A 117 -16.75 18.83 -14.62
N ASP A 118 -17.16 17.57 -14.56
CA ASP A 118 -18.28 17.05 -15.36
C ASP A 118 -19.59 17.79 -15.07
N VAL A 119 -19.89 18.06 -13.80
CA VAL A 119 -21.11 18.77 -13.38
C VAL A 119 -21.09 20.21 -13.89
N TRP A 120 -19.95 20.89 -13.80
CA TRP A 120 -19.78 22.24 -14.33
C TRP A 120 -20.00 22.29 -15.84
N HIS A 121 -19.35 21.38 -16.59
CA HIS A 121 -19.50 21.30 -18.04
C HIS A 121 -20.94 21.00 -18.44
N HIS A 122 -21.61 20.11 -17.71
CA HIS A 122 -23.01 19.78 -17.94
C HIS A 122 -23.92 21.00 -17.75
N GLU A 123 -23.74 21.77 -16.67
CA GLU A 123 -24.52 23.00 -16.45
C GLU A 123 -24.33 24.01 -17.59
N VAL A 124 -23.07 24.28 -17.98
CA VAL A 124 -22.75 25.23 -19.05
C VAL A 124 -23.33 24.78 -20.39
N ASN A 125 -23.22 23.49 -20.72
CA ASN A 125 -23.77 22.92 -21.94
C ASN A 125 -25.30 23.01 -22.00
N ASN A 126 -25.98 22.86 -20.85
CA ASN A 126 -27.42 23.02 -20.78
C ASN A 126 -27.87 24.45 -21.09
N TYR A 127 -27.12 25.47 -20.67
CA TYR A 127 -27.38 26.84 -21.11
C TYR A 127 -27.12 27.04 -22.61
N ALA A 128 -26.09 26.41 -23.17
CA ALA A 128 -25.84 26.45 -24.62
C ALA A 128 -27.00 25.80 -25.40
N LEU A 129 -27.56 24.69 -24.90
CA LEU A 129 -28.74 24.05 -25.47
C LEU A 129 -29.98 24.95 -25.36
N ALA A 130 -30.24 25.54 -24.18
CA ALA A 130 -31.36 26.46 -23.98
C ALA A 130 -31.26 27.69 -24.91
N ALA A 131 -30.04 28.22 -25.12
CA ALA A 131 -29.80 29.35 -26.03
C ALA A 131 -30.27 29.05 -27.45
N ARG A 132 -30.02 27.84 -27.96
CA ARG A 132 -30.42 27.43 -29.32
C ARG A 132 -31.93 27.36 -29.52
N HIS A 133 -32.69 27.12 -28.46
CA HIS A 133 -34.14 26.97 -28.53
C HIS A 133 -34.92 28.24 -28.18
N MET A 134 -34.35 29.11 -27.33
CA MET A 134 -35.10 30.19 -26.69
C MET A 134 -34.64 31.60 -27.08
N LEU A 135 -33.44 31.74 -27.65
CA LEU A 135 -32.87 33.05 -27.97
C LEU A 135 -32.85 33.31 -29.48
N SER A 136 -32.79 34.58 -29.86
CA SER A 136 -32.58 34.96 -31.27
C SER A 136 -31.19 34.54 -31.76
N PRO A 137 -30.96 34.39 -33.08
CA PRO A 137 -29.65 33.99 -33.61
C PRO A 137 -28.49 34.90 -33.17
N GLN A 138 -28.72 36.20 -33.02
CA GLN A 138 -27.71 37.17 -32.59
C GLN A 138 -27.38 37.04 -31.09
N GLU A 139 -28.37 36.77 -30.25
CA GLU A 139 -28.17 36.54 -28.81
C GLU A 139 -27.50 35.18 -28.56
N CYS A 140 -27.86 34.17 -29.35
CA CYS A 140 -27.23 32.84 -29.31
C CYS A 140 -25.72 32.93 -29.58
N LEU A 141 -25.27 33.77 -30.53
CA LEU A 141 -23.83 34.00 -30.76
C LEU A 141 -23.12 34.59 -29.53
N LYS A 142 -23.76 35.53 -28.83
CA LYS A 142 -23.19 36.12 -27.60
C LYS A 142 -23.10 35.10 -26.47
N VAL A 143 -24.14 34.27 -26.32
CA VAL A 143 -24.16 33.19 -25.33
C VAL A 143 -23.11 32.13 -25.65
N ASN A 144 -22.93 31.73 -26.90
CA ASN A 144 -21.91 30.76 -27.29
C ASN A 144 -20.49 31.27 -26.99
N ALA A 145 -20.21 32.55 -27.28
CA ALA A 145 -18.92 33.15 -26.92
C ALA A 145 -18.69 33.14 -25.39
N LEU A 146 -19.74 33.39 -24.60
CA LEU A 146 -19.66 33.35 -23.14
C LEU A 146 -19.54 31.92 -22.60
N VAL A 147 -20.17 30.94 -23.24
CA VAL A 147 -20.00 29.50 -22.94
C VAL A 147 -18.55 29.07 -23.17
N GLU A 148 -17.96 29.45 -24.30
CA GLU A 148 -16.54 29.20 -24.57
C GLU A 148 -15.64 29.85 -23.52
N GLN A 149 -15.97 31.06 -23.07
CA GLN A 149 -15.26 31.73 -22.00
C GLN A 149 -15.40 30.96 -20.67
N CYS A 150 -16.61 30.52 -20.30
CA CYS A 150 -16.86 29.73 -19.10
C CYS A 150 -16.04 28.43 -19.08
N HIS A 151 -15.86 27.78 -20.23
CA HIS A 151 -14.99 26.59 -20.34
C HIS A 151 -13.51 26.91 -20.17
N LYS A 152 -13.05 28.09 -20.61
CA LYS A 152 -11.65 28.52 -20.50
C LYS A 152 -11.28 28.98 -19.10
N THR A 153 -12.13 29.78 -18.46
CA THR A 153 -11.82 30.48 -17.20
C THR A 153 -12.31 29.71 -15.97
N ARG A 154 -13.37 28.91 -16.10
CA ARG A 154 -14.09 28.28 -14.98
C ARG A 154 -14.40 29.27 -13.85
N SER A 155 -14.77 30.48 -14.23
CA SER A 155 -15.08 31.56 -13.29
C SER A 155 -16.56 31.56 -12.92
N ASP A 156 -16.86 31.59 -11.62
CA ASP A 156 -18.23 31.78 -11.11
C ASP A 156 -18.86 33.09 -11.63
N ILE A 157 -18.05 34.10 -11.91
CA ILE A 157 -18.50 35.38 -12.47
C ILE A 157 -19.01 35.17 -13.90
N ASP A 158 -18.30 34.39 -14.71
CA ASP A 158 -18.69 34.11 -16.10
C ASP A 158 -19.96 33.26 -16.15
N LEU A 159 -20.09 32.27 -15.28
CA LEU A 159 -21.32 31.48 -15.14
C LEU A 159 -22.50 32.34 -14.64
N ALA A 160 -22.27 33.26 -13.71
CA ALA A 160 -23.30 34.20 -13.27
C ALA A 160 -23.74 35.14 -14.40
N MET A 161 -22.81 35.60 -15.25
CA MET A 161 -23.15 36.36 -16.46
C MET A 161 -23.96 35.51 -17.44
N LEU A 162 -23.61 34.24 -17.62
CA LEU A 162 -24.35 33.32 -18.50
C LEU A 162 -25.79 33.14 -18.03
N ARG A 163 -25.99 32.93 -16.73
CA ARG A 163 -27.33 32.80 -16.11
C ARG A 163 -28.21 34.03 -16.32
N ARG A 164 -27.64 35.24 -16.44
CA ARG A 164 -28.40 36.49 -16.67
C ARG A 164 -29.05 36.59 -18.04
N TYR A 165 -28.62 35.79 -19.04
CA TYR A 165 -29.26 35.75 -20.36
C TYR A 165 -30.58 34.97 -20.37
N PHE A 166 -30.91 34.28 -19.28
CA PHE A 166 -32.06 33.38 -19.21
C PHE A 166 -33.05 33.81 -18.14
N ASN A 167 -34.32 33.50 -18.37
CA ASN A 167 -35.36 33.68 -17.36
C ASN A 167 -35.11 32.75 -16.15
N PRO A 168 -35.54 33.16 -14.93
CA PRO A 168 -35.35 32.36 -13.71
C PRO A 168 -35.88 30.93 -13.81
N GLU A 169 -36.96 30.70 -14.57
CA GLU A 169 -37.52 29.36 -14.80
C GLU A 169 -36.54 28.44 -15.55
N VAL A 170 -35.83 28.97 -16.55
CA VAL A 170 -34.82 28.21 -17.30
C VAL A 170 -33.62 27.91 -16.42
N VAL A 171 -33.17 28.90 -15.63
CA VAL A 171 -32.08 28.71 -14.65
C VAL A 171 -32.45 27.62 -13.63
N ALA A 172 -33.71 27.61 -13.16
CA ALA A 172 -34.19 26.58 -12.24
C ALA A 172 -34.22 25.19 -12.88
N LEU A 173 -34.69 25.06 -14.12
CA LEU A 173 -34.69 23.80 -14.87
C LEU A 173 -33.27 23.26 -15.10
N VAL A 174 -32.35 24.12 -15.54
CA VAL A 174 -30.95 23.74 -15.74
C VAL A 174 -30.30 23.31 -14.42
N SER A 175 -30.58 24.01 -13.32
CA SER A 175 -30.08 23.65 -11.99
C SER A 175 -30.63 22.30 -11.52
N GLN A 176 -31.93 22.04 -11.73
CA GLN A 176 -32.55 20.75 -11.39
C GLN A 176 -31.93 19.60 -12.19
N ASP A 177 -31.77 19.77 -13.50
CA ASP A 177 -31.15 18.77 -14.38
C ASP A 177 -29.68 18.52 -14.01
N THR A 178 -28.94 19.58 -13.68
CA THR A 178 -27.56 19.48 -13.19
C THR A 178 -27.47 18.70 -11.87
N ALA A 179 -28.41 18.89 -10.95
CA ALA A 179 -28.46 18.15 -9.70
C ALA A 179 -28.74 16.65 -9.94
N ILE A 180 -29.64 16.33 -10.87
CA ILE A 180 -29.92 14.94 -11.28
C ILE A 180 -28.66 14.32 -11.90
N PHE A 181 -28.00 15.03 -12.83
CA PHE A 181 -26.76 14.59 -13.46
C PHE A 181 -25.66 14.32 -12.45
N LYS A 182 -25.44 15.24 -11.50
CA LYS A 182 -24.48 15.08 -10.41
C LYS A 182 -24.74 13.81 -9.61
N ASN A 183 -25.99 13.55 -9.24
CA ASN A 183 -26.34 12.36 -8.45
C ASN A 183 -26.12 11.07 -9.24
N ASN A 184 -26.44 11.06 -10.53
CA ASN A 184 -26.19 9.91 -11.39
C ASN A 184 -24.68 9.61 -11.50
N ARG A 185 -23.88 10.63 -11.78
CA ARG A 185 -22.41 10.51 -11.91
C ARG A 185 -21.71 10.19 -10.60
N LEU A 186 -22.19 10.71 -9.47
CA LEU A 186 -21.58 10.48 -8.16
C LEU A 186 -21.40 8.99 -7.87
N SER A 187 -22.40 8.17 -8.19
CA SER A 187 -22.33 6.73 -7.99
C SER A 187 -21.26 6.03 -8.86
N GLU A 188 -21.03 6.53 -10.08
CA GLU A 188 -20.00 6.01 -10.98
C GLU A 188 -18.61 6.37 -10.48
N TYR A 189 -18.39 7.64 -10.13
CA TYR A 189 -17.12 8.12 -9.60
C TYR A 189 -16.76 7.46 -8.26
N GLN A 190 -17.74 7.21 -7.40
CA GLN A 190 -17.54 6.44 -6.16
C GLN A 190 -17.10 4.99 -6.46
N LYS A 191 -17.74 4.31 -7.42
CA LYS A 191 -17.33 2.97 -7.83
C LYS A 191 -15.92 2.94 -8.39
N MET A 192 -15.55 3.92 -9.23
CA MET A 192 -14.20 4.03 -9.78
C MET A 192 -13.17 4.24 -8.67
N SER A 193 -13.45 5.15 -7.74
CA SER A 193 -12.59 5.41 -6.58
C SER A 193 -12.40 4.16 -5.70
N ILE A 194 -13.47 3.43 -5.41
CA ILE A 194 -13.40 2.18 -4.63
C ILE A 194 -12.61 1.12 -5.40
N ASN A 195 -12.82 0.99 -6.71
CA ASN A 195 -12.12 -0.02 -7.52
C ASN A 195 -10.61 0.25 -7.59
N ASP A 196 -10.22 1.49 -7.84
CA ASP A 196 -8.81 1.90 -7.86
C ASP A 196 -8.14 1.69 -6.49
N LYS A 197 -8.84 2.06 -5.41
CA LYS A 197 -8.42 1.79 -4.03
C LYS A 197 -8.22 0.29 -3.78
N ASN A 198 -9.19 -0.54 -4.15
CA ASN A 198 -9.12 -1.99 -3.99
C ASN A 198 -7.98 -2.61 -4.81
N LEU A 199 -7.75 -2.12 -6.03
CA LEU A 199 -6.66 -2.59 -6.89
C LEU A 199 -5.30 -2.32 -6.23
N ARG A 200 -5.08 -1.10 -5.74
CA ARG A 200 -3.86 -0.73 -4.99
C ARG A 200 -3.68 -1.60 -3.75
N TYR A 201 -4.75 -1.81 -2.99
CA TYR A 201 -4.72 -2.59 -1.75
C TYR A 201 -4.37 -4.06 -2.01
N ASN A 202 -5.06 -4.68 -2.97
CA ASN A 202 -4.82 -6.08 -3.34
C ASN A 202 -3.40 -6.27 -3.87
N ARG A 203 -2.88 -5.34 -4.67
CA ARG A 203 -1.50 -5.43 -5.17
C ARG A 203 -0.47 -5.39 -4.03
N LYS A 204 -0.58 -4.44 -3.10
CA LYS A 204 0.30 -4.37 -1.92
C LYS A 204 0.21 -5.64 -1.06
N LEU A 205 -1.00 -6.17 -0.90
CA LEU A 205 -1.23 -7.43 -0.20
C LEU A 205 -0.57 -8.61 -0.91
N ASP A 206 -0.68 -8.68 -2.23
CA ASP A 206 -0.11 -9.76 -3.02
C ASP A 206 1.42 -9.72 -3.01
N GLU A 207 2.02 -8.55 -3.19
CA GLU A 207 3.47 -8.32 -3.04
C GLU A 207 3.96 -8.76 -1.64
N PHE A 208 3.23 -8.37 -0.61
CA PHE A 208 3.56 -8.77 0.76
C PHE A 208 3.39 -10.28 1.00
N ARG A 209 2.37 -10.93 0.41
CA ARG A 209 2.10 -12.38 0.50
C ARG A 209 3.16 -13.22 -0.20
N GLN A 210 3.71 -12.75 -1.31
CA GLN A 210 4.78 -13.46 -2.02
C GLN A 210 6.01 -13.66 -1.14
N VAL A 211 6.30 -12.71 -0.26
CA VAL A 211 7.45 -12.76 0.65
C VAL A 211 7.08 -13.34 2.01
N ASN A 212 5.84 -13.16 2.48
CA ASN A 212 5.42 -13.46 3.86
C ASN A 212 4.18 -14.37 3.94
N THR A 213 4.14 -15.44 3.14
CA THR A 213 2.94 -16.26 2.92
C THR A 213 2.29 -16.74 4.23
N ASN A 214 3.09 -17.27 5.16
CA ASN A 214 2.57 -17.86 6.41
C ASN A 214 2.18 -16.80 7.46
N TRP A 215 2.66 -15.56 7.33
CA TRP A 215 2.42 -14.54 8.36
C TRP A 215 0.96 -14.07 8.36
N LEU A 216 0.35 -14.06 7.19
CA LEU A 216 -1.06 -13.71 7.02
C LEU A 216 -2.03 -14.85 7.30
N ASP A 217 -1.61 -16.03 7.78
CA ASP A 217 -2.55 -17.11 8.09
C ASP A 217 -3.41 -16.80 9.34
N SER A 218 -2.89 -15.98 10.25
CA SER A 218 -3.63 -15.51 11.43
C SER A 218 -4.73 -14.52 11.05
N SER A 219 -5.97 -14.79 11.48
CA SER A 219 -7.11 -13.89 11.27
C SER A 219 -6.84 -12.50 11.85
N VAL A 220 -6.27 -12.41 13.05
CA VAL A 220 -5.93 -11.15 13.70
C VAL A 220 -4.94 -10.33 12.88
N LYS A 221 -3.96 -10.99 12.25
CA LYS A 221 -2.97 -10.32 11.39
C LYS A 221 -3.59 -9.84 10.08
N LYS A 222 -4.52 -10.61 9.50
CA LYS A 222 -5.31 -10.17 8.32
C LYS A 222 -6.13 -8.91 8.65
N ASP A 223 -6.84 -8.92 9.77
CA ASP A 223 -7.68 -7.81 10.20
C ASP A 223 -6.85 -6.55 10.49
N LEU A 224 -5.69 -6.72 11.15
CA LEU A 224 -4.75 -5.63 11.40
C LEU A 224 -4.27 -4.98 10.10
N VAL A 225 -3.89 -5.80 9.11
CA VAL A 225 -3.44 -5.29 7.81
C VAL A 225 -4.57 -4.57 7.08
N ALA A 226 -5.79 -5.10 7.11
CA ALA A 226 -6.96 -4.45 6.51
C ALA A 226 -7.21 -3.07 7.14
N GLN A 227 -7.19 -2.98 8.47
CA GLN A 227 -7.34 -1.71 9.19
C GLN A 227 -6.20 -0.74 8.87
N ALA A 228 -4.96 -1.22 8.84
CA ALA A 228 -3.81 -0.38 8.54
C ALA A 228 -3.86 0.17 7.09
N LEU A 229 -4.28 -0.65 6.13
CA LEU A 229 -4.51 -0.22 4.75
C LEU A 229 -5.61 0.84 4.71
N GLU A 230 -6.75 0.61 5.37
CA GLU A 230 -7.88 1.55 5.40
C GLU A 230 -7.50 2.91 5.99
N ILE A 231 -6.87 2.91 7.18
CA ILE A 231 -6.49 4.14 7.90
C ILE A 231 -5.44 4.95 7.12
N SER A 232 -4.49 4.26 6.48
CA SER A 232 -3.41 4.92 5.71
C SER A 232 -3.80 5.28 4.28
N ASP A 233 -5.05 5.01 3.88
CA ASP A 233 -5.51 5.05 2.49
C ASP A 233 -4.57 4.29 1.53
N GLY A 234 -4.01 3.17 2.02
CA GLY A 234 -3.10 2.31 1.26
C GLY A 234 -1.63 2.70 1.34
N ASN A 235 -1.25 3.79 2.03
CA ASN A 235 0.14 4.24 2.15
C ASN A 235 0.95 3.54 3.27
N VAL A 236 0.41 2.49 3.88
CA VAL A 236 1.13 1.72 4.90
C VAL A 236 2.33 0.96 4.34
N ASP A 237 3.41 0.95 5.11
CA ASP A 237 4.52 0.00 4.97
C ASP A 237 4.17 -1.30 5.70
N LEU A 238 3.78 -2.32 4.94
CA LEU A 238 3.39 -3.63 5.49
C LEU A 238 4.58 -4.39 6.10
N ILE A 239 5.81 -4.14 5.64
CA ILE A 239 7.02 -4.75 6.20
C ILE A 239 7.33 -4.14 7.57
N GLY A 240 7.28 -2.81 7.67
CA GLY A 240 7.37 -2.10 8.94
C GLY A 240 6.29 -2.53 9.94
N LEU A 241 5.04 -2.66 9.49
CA LEU A 241 3.94 -3.17 10.31
C LEU A 241 4.22 -4.58 10.83
N LYS A 242 4.70 -5.48 9.96
CA LYS A 242 5.07 -6.85 10.36
C LYS A 242 6.15 -6.84 11.44
N SER A 243 7.21 -6.06 11.25
CA SER A 243 8.31 -5.94 12.21
C SER A 243 7.81 -5.47 13.58
N LEU A 244 6.92 -4.47 13.60
CA LEU A 244 6.35 -3.94 14.83
C LEU A 244 5.52 -5.00 15.57
N VAL A 245 4.67 -5.73 14.84
CA VAL A 245 3.84 -6.81 15.42
C VAL A 245 4.72 -7.93 15.98
N GLU A 246 5.73 -8.36 15.23
CA GLU A 246 6.64 -9.41 15.67
C GLU A 246 7.41 -9.00 16.92
N GLN A 247 7.83 -7.73 17.03
CA GLN A 247 8.47 -7.22 18.23
C GLN A 247 7.52 -7.25 19.45
N ILE A 248 6.28 -6.79 19.28
CA ILE A 248 5.26 -6.83 20.35
C ILE A 248 4.98 -8.28 20.78
N GLU A 249 4.88 -9.21 19.83
CA GLU A 249 4.68 -10.64 20.10
C GLU A 249 5.86 -11.21 20.91
N GLN A 250 7.10 -10.90 20.53
CA GLN A 250 8.29 -11.36 21.26
C GLN A 250 8.35 -10.79 22.68
N ASP A 251 8.04 -9.50 22.85
CA ASP A 251 8.01 -8.86 24.17
C ASP A 251 6.94 -9.48 25.07
N ALA A 252 5.75 -9.74 24.52
CA ALA A 252 4.67 -10.40 25.25
C ALA A 252 5.04 -11.85 25.64
N ILE A 253 5.67 -12.62 24.74
CA ILE A 253 6.13 -13.98 25.02
C ILE A 253 7.23 -13.97 26.10
N SER A 254 8.19 -13.05 25.99
CA SER A 254 9.28 -12.89 26.96
C SER A 254 8.73 -12.59 28.35
N LYS A 255 7.79 -11.64 28.44
CA LYS A 255 7.12 -11.29 29.70
C LYS A 255 6.35 -12.49 30.27
N TYR A 256 5.57 -13.19 29.45
CA TYR A 256 4.82 -14.37 29.89
C TYR A 256 5.75 -15.50 30.40
N ARG A 257 6.87 -15.76 29.71
CA ARG A 257 7.86 -16.75 30.15
C ARG A 257 8.50 -16.37 31.48
N LYS A 258 8.85 -15.09 31.64
CA LYS A 258 9.40 -14.57 32.90
C LYS A 258 8.41 -14.74 34.06
N ASP A 259 7.15 -14.38 33.84
CA ASP A 259 6.09 -14.52 34.84
C ASP A 259 5.86 -16.00 35.21
N LYS A 260 5.83 -16.89 34.21
CA LYS A 260 5.67 -18.33 34.43
C LYS A 260 6.84 -18.96 35.19
N ASN A 261 8.08 -18.60 34.85
CA ASN A 261 9.27 -19.07 35.57
C ASN A 261 9.25 -18.58 37.02
N THR A 262 8.91 -17.31 37.24
CA THR A 262 8.79 -16.73 38.59
C THR A 262 7.73 -17.48 39.42
N GLN A 263 6.58 -17.81 38.82
CA GLN A 263 5.54 -18.62 39.48
C GLN A 263 6.01 -20.04 39.80
N GLN A 264 6.78 -20.66 38.91
CA GLN A 264 7.31 -22.01 39.12
C GLN A 264 8.38 -22.03 40.22
N GLU A 265 9.30 -21.07 40.22
CA GLU A 265 10.31 -20.87 41.28
C GLU A 265 9.64 -20.64 42.63
N ASN A 266 8.64 -19.76 42.68
CA ASN A 266 7.85 -19.51 43.88
C ASN A 266 7.15 -20.79 44.38
N SER A 267 6.59 -21.59 43.48
CA SER A 267 5.94 -22.86 43.84
C SER A 267 6.94 -23.91 44.33
N GLN A 268 8.13 -23.97 43.74
CA GLN A 268 9.20 -24.87 44.18
C GLN A 268 9.75 -24.45 45.55
N MET A 269 9.97 -23.15 45.77
CA MET A 269 10.33 -22.62 47.08
C MET A 269 9.28 -22.98 48.11
N GLN A 270 7.98 -22.79 47.83
CA GLN A 270 6.88 -23.21 48.70
C GLN A 270 6.89 -24.71 49.02
N ASN A 271 7.16 -25.56 48.03
CA ASN A 271 7.19 -27.02 48.22
C ASN A 271 8.43 -27.50 48.98
N SER A 272 9.53 -26.73 48.96
CA SER A 272 10.77 -27.02 49.70
C SER A 272 10.71 -26.64 51.19
N LEU A 273 9.61 -26.00 51.61
CA LEU A 273 9.37 -25.61 52.99
C LEU A 273 9.08 -26.85 53.84
N VAL A 274 10.09 -27.32 54.57
CA VAL A 274 9.92 -28.32 55.62
C VAL A 274 9.49 -27.60 56.89
N GLU A 275 8.36 -28.01 57.48
CA GLU A 275 7.94 -27.49 58.78
C GLU A 275 9.01 -27.75 59.85
N PRO A 276 9.24 -26.82 60.79
CA PRO A 276 10.22 -27.02 61.84
C PRO A 276 9.84 -28.27 62.66
N SER A 277 10.73 -29.27 62.72
CA SER A 277 10.46 -30.53 63.41
C SER A 277 10.39 -30.32 64.93
N GLY A 278 9.18 -30.03 65.42
CA GLY A 278 8.79 -30.23 66.80
C GLY A 278 8.28 -31.66 66.95
N ASN A 279 8.94 -32.46 67.79
CA ASN A 279 8.50 -33.81 68.14
C ASN A 279 7.01 -33.83 68.54
N ASN A 280 6.27 -34.77 67.93
CA ASN A 280 4.89 -35.15 68.24
C ASN A 280 3.77 -34.14 67.98
N MET A 281 3.47 -33.85 66.71
CA MET A 281 2.13 -33.41 66.30
C MET A 281 1.64 -34.21 65.07
N PRO A 282 0.33 -34.50 64.97
CA PRO A 282 -0.24 -35.27 63.87
C PRO A 282 0.01 -34.53 62.55
N LYS A 283 0.22 -35.26 61.43
CA LYS A 283 0.41 -34.69 60.08
C LYS A 283 -0.71 -33.69 59.72
N THR A 284 -0.53 -32.43 60.08
CA THR A 284 -1.39 -31.32 59.67
C THR A 284 -1.12 -31.01 58.21
N LYS A 285 -2.18 -30.63 57.49
CA LYS A 285 -2.10 -30.23 56.08
C LYS A 285 -0.96 -29.22 55.91
N LYS A 286 -0.05 -29.46 54.95
CA LYS A 286 1.08 -28.56 54.62
C LYS A 286 0.60 -27.11 54.61
N LYS A 287 1.08 -26.28 55.55
CA LYS A 287 0.71 -24.87 55.64
C LYS A 287 1.24 -24.12 54.41
N LYS A 288 0.35 -23.50 53.61
CA LYS A 288 0.74 -22.72 52.43
C LYS A 288 1.19 -21.32 52.86
N TRP A 289 2.46 -21.00 52.62
CA TRP A 289 3.07 -19.69 52.89
C TRP A 289 2.81 -18.72 51.74
N LEU A 290 2.79 -17.40 52.02
CA LEU A 290 2.57 -16.37 51.01
C LEU A 290 3.84 -16.16 50.16
N THR A 291 3.67 -16.08 48.84
CA THR A 291 4.73 -15.55 47.96
C THR A 291 4.79 -14.02 48.03
N LYS A 292 5.89 -13.43 47.56
CA LYS A 292 6.07 -11.97 47.44
C LYS A 292 4.98 -11.32 46.59
N ASP A 293 4.62 -11.94 45.47
CA ASP A 293 3.57 -11.45 44.57
C ASP A 293 2.17 -11.58 45.17
N GLU A 294 1.89 -12.68 45.89
CA GLU A 294 0.62 -12.84 46.60
C GLU A 294 0.49 -11.78 47.70
N TYR A 295 1.58 -11.47 48.42
CA TYR A 295 1.61 -10.43 49.45
C TYR A 295 1.34 -9.02 48.86
N TYR A 296 2.05 -8.63 47.78
CA TYR A 296 1.85 -7.31 47.17
C TYR A 296 0.50 -7.11 46.46
N LYS A 297 -0.25 -8.20 46.24
CA LYS A 297 -1.61 -8.14 45.69
C LYS A 297 -2.70 -8.14 46.76
N LEU A 298 -2.36 -8.26 48.04
CA LEU A 298 -3.35 -8.19 49.12
C LEU A 298 -3.93 -6.79 49.21
N SER A 299 -5.26 -6.71 49.30
CA SER A 299 -5.91 -5.50 49.77
C SER A 299 -5.65 -5.30 51.28
N PRO A 300 -5.79 -4.08 51.83
CA PRO A 300 -5.59 -3.82 53.26
C PRO A 300 -6.47 -4.70 54.17
N LYS A 301 -7.65 -5.12 53.69
CA LYS A 301 -8.54 -6.02 54.41
C LYS A 301 -8.02 -7.45 54.44
N GLU A 302 -7.53 -7.96 53.31
CA GLU A 302 -6.96 -9.31 53.22
C GLU A 302 -5.61 -9.41 53.94
N GLU A 303 -4.85 -8.31 54.00
CA GLU A 303 -3.63 -8.21 54.79
C GLU A 303 -3.94 -8.33 56.28
N ALA A 304 -4.99 -7.66 56.78
CA ALA A 304 -5.43 -7.80 58.17
C ALA A 304 -5.91 -9.22 58.49
N GLU A 305 -6.65 -9.86 57.58
CA GLU A 305 -7.12 -11.24 57.74
C GLU A 305 -5.97 -12.27 57.75
N LYS A 306 -4.86 -11.98 57.05
CA LYS A 306 -3.67 -12.85 56.96
C LYS A 306 -2.51 -12.40 57.85
N TYR A 307 -2.72 -11.41 58.71
CA TYR A 307 -1.66 -10.78 59.50
C TYR A 307 -0.83 -11.80 60.30
N ASP A 308 -1.49 -12.73 60.99
CA ASP A 308 -0.80 -13.74 61.80
C ASP A 308 0.08 -14.66 60.94
N LEU A 309 -0.39 -15.02 59.74
CA LEU A 309 0.37 -15.82 58.78
C LEU A 309 1.61 -15.04 58.30
N ILE A 310 1.46 -13.76 57.97
CA ILE A 310 2.54 -12.88 57.50
C ILE A 310 3.61 -12.72 58.60
N VAL A 311 3.19 -12.44 59.84
CA VAL A 311 4.10 -12.27 60.98
C VAL A 311 4.85 -13.57 61.29
N GLU A 312 4.16 -14.70 61.28
CA GLU A 312 4.77 -16.01 61.50
C GLU A 312 5.78 -16.34 60.40
N GLN A 313 5.43 -16.08 59.14
CA GLN A 313 6.32 -16.30 57.99
C GLN A 313 7.59 -15.44 58.10
N VAL A 314 7.47 -14.13 58.35
CA VAL A 314 8.60 -13.21 58.52
C VAL A 314 9.52 -13.65 59.68
N LYS A 315 8.95 -14.14 60.79
CA LYS A 315 9.74 -14.67 61.91
C LYS A 315 10.52 -15.92 61.52
N LEU A 316 9.90 -16.85 60.79
CA LEU A 316 10.54 -18.08 60.33
C LEU A 316 11.63 -17.80 59.27
N GLU A 317 11.40 -16.83 58.38
CA GLU A 317 12.39 -16.35 57.40
C GLU A 317 13.63 -15.75 58.08
N LYS A 318 13.43 -14.88 59.07
CA LYS A 318 14.53 -14.30 59.87
C LYS A 318 15.30 -15.33 60.67
N ALA A 319 14.64 -16.39 61.13
CA ALA A 319 15.25 -17.49 61.86
C ALA A 319 15.96 -18.52 60.95
N GLY A 320 15.93 -18.34 59.62
CA GLY A 320 16.51 -19.28 58.65
C GLY A 320 15.79 -20.62 58.56
N ARG A 321 14.58 -20.72 59.14
CA ARG A 321 13.72 -21.92 59.09
C ARG A 321 12.82 -21.93 57.87
N LEU A 322 12.71 -20.79 57.19
CA LEU A 322 12.05 -20.60 55.91
C LEU A 322 13.03 -19.84 54.98
N PRO A 323 13.19 -20.19 53.69
CA PRO A 323 13.79 -19.31 52.71
C PRO A 323 13.07 -17.96 52.67
N ARG A 324 13.84 -16.89 52.45
CA ARG A 324 13.35 -15.52 52.37
C ARG A 324 12.41 -15.35 51.17
N MET A 325 11.14 -15.08 51.45
CA MET A 325 10.10 -14.86 50.43
C MET A 325 9.43 -13.50 50.62
N LEU A 326 9.24 -13.03 51.86
CA LEU A 326 8.70 -11.70 52.17
C LEU A 326 9.77 -10.69 52.59
N THR A 327 10.84 -11.14 53.27
CA THR A 327 11.96 -10.27 53.74
C THR A 327 13.17 -10.32 52.83
#